data_AF-A0A4Y7KYS0-F1
#
_entry.id   AF-A0A4Y7KYS0-F1
#
_cell.length_a   1.000
_cell.length_b   1.000
_cell.length_c   1.000
_cell.angle_alpha   90.00
_cell.angle_beta   90.00
_cell.angle_gamma   90.00
#
_symmetry.space_group_name_H-M   'P 1'
#
loop_
_entity.id
_entity.type
_entity.pdbx_description
1 polymer ?
#
loop_
_entity_poly.entity_id
_entity_poly.type
_entity_poly.pdbx_seq_one_letter_code
_entity_poly.pdbx_strand_id
1 'polypeptide(L)'
;MARHFDWGWIHSQLSRTGFVLAPGASSSVDAPAGWSGRFWARTGCTTDSSGRLKCATADCASGRVECNGAGAIPPATLLEFTLNGNGGQDFYDVSLVDGFNLPASITPQRGGCSSTTCQRNVNSVCPQDLSVRDAGGSVIACKSACEAFRQPQYCCTGSFNTPATCPPTDYSRGSLKMLVLKLIVTHTMIALVHLLVLLAVITSSHSAPEKGNLLLE
;
A
#
# COMPACT_ATOMS: atom_id res chain seq x y z
N MET A 1 23.56 1.13 8.73
CA MET A 1 23.21 0.43 9.98
C MET A 1 21.82 0.95 10.41
N ALA A 2 20.76 0.37 9.84
CA ALA A 2 19.39 0.80 10.14
C ALA A 2 19.02 0.25 11.51
N ARG A 3 18.72 1.14 12.47
CA ARG A 3 18.26 0.72 13.79
C ARG A 3 16.83 0.20 13.62
N HIS A 4 16.70 -1.11 13.61
CA HIS A 4 15.47 -1.82 13.93
C HIS A 4 15.02 -1.33 15.31
N PHE A 5 13.93 -0.55 15.36
CA PHE A 5 13.12 -0.46 16.58
C PHE A 5 12.25 -1.70 16.59
N ASP A 6 12.85 -2.81 17.03
CA ASP A 6 12.17 -4.06 17.31
C ASP A 6 11.36 -3.88 18.61
N TRP A 7 10.16 -3.31 18.47
CA TRP A 7 9.10 -3.58 19.43
C TRP A 7 8.53 -4.93 19.03
N GLY A 8 8.76 -5.96 19.85
CA GLY A 8 8.49 -7.37 19.55
C GLY A 8 7.02 -7.68 19.18
N TRP A 9 6.64 -7.36 17.95
CA TRP A 9 5.39 -7.75 17.32
C TRP A 9 5.69 -8.88 16.36
N ILE A 10 5.19 -10.08 16.69
CA ILE A 10 5.01 -11.12 15.68
C ILE A 10 4.07 -10.50 14.64
N HIS A 11 4.58 -10.16 13.46
CA HIS A 11 3.76 -9.84 12.30
C HIS A 11 3.08 -11.14 11.87
N SER A 12 2.00 -11.52 12.55
CA SER A 12 1.22 -12.68 12.18
C SER A 12 0.66 -12.42 10.79
N GLN A 13 1.00 -13.33 9.87
CA GLN A 13 0.41 -13.33 8.55
C GLN A 13 -1.10 -13.50 8.69
N LEU A 14 -1.84 -12.81 7.82
CA LEU A 14 -3.26 -13.06 7.68
C LEU A 14 -3.49 -14.48 7.14
N SER A 15 -4.72 -14.99 7.27
CA SER A 15 -5.10 -16.31 6.76
C SER A 15 -4.91 -16.48 5.25
N ARG A 16 -4.89 -15.35 4.52
CA ARG A 16 -4.55 -15.23 3.11
C ARG A 16 -3.57 -14.08 2.96
N THR A 17 -2.48 -14.32 2.27
CA THR A 17 -1.42 -13.37 1.93
C THR A 17 -1.38 -13.05 0.43
N GLY A 18 -2.37 -13.54 -0.32
CA GLY A 18 -2.61 -13.14 -1.69
C GLY A 18 -3.77 -13.85 -2.38
N PHE A 19 -4.54 -13.12 -3.17
CA PHE A 19 -5.70 -13.66 -3.87
C PHE A 19 -6.06 -12.88 -5.14
N VAL A 20 -6.70 -13.59 -6.07
CA VAL A 20 -7.19 -13.03 -7.33
C VAL A 20 -8.49 -12.28 -7.12
N LEU A 21 -8.56 -11.01 -7.56
CA LEU A 21 -9.76 -10.19 -7.56
C LEU A 21 -10.08 -9.71 -8.98
N ALA A 22 -11.20 -10.18 -9.53
CA ALA A 22 -11.69 -9.72 -10.83
C ALA A 22 -12.20 -8.26 -10.73
N PRO A 23 -12.22 -7.50 -11.83
CA PRO A 23 -12.80 -6.16 -11.86
C PRO A 23 -14.24 -6.13 -11.31
N GLY A 24 -14.51 -5.24 -10.35
CA GLY A 24 -15.82 -5.11 -9.70
C GLY A 24 -16.14 -6.18 -8.66
N ALA A 25 -15.30 -7.20 -8.49
CA ALA A 25 -15.45 -8.17 -7.41
C ALA A 25 -15.03 -7.57 -6.05
N SER A 26 -15.42 -8.25 -4.98
CA SER A 26 -15.00 -7.93 -3.62
C SER A 26 -14.57 -9.20 -2.89
N SER A 27 -13.65 -9.06 -1.94
CA SER A 27 -13.27 -10.13 -1.01
C SER A 27 -13.06 -9.53 0.37
N SER A 28 -13.05 -10.38 1.39
CA SER A 28 -12.87 -9.99 2.79
C SER A 28 -11.78 -10.83 3.43
N VAL A 29 -10.90 -10.20 4.20
CA VAL A 29 -9.89 -10.89 5.00
C VAL A 29 -10.05 -10.43 6.44
N ASP A 30 -10.12 -11.38 7.37
CA ASP A 30 -10.21 -11.07 8.79
C ASP A 30 -8.80 -10.83 9.34
N ALA A 31 -8.60 -9.65 9.93
CA ALA A 31 -7.41 -9.32 10.69
C ALA A 31 -7.64 -9.57 12.19
N PRO A 32 -6.68 -10.17 12.92
CA PRO A 32 -6.80 -10.33 14.35
C PRO A 32 -6.76 -8.96 15.06
N ALA A 33 -7.29 -8.90 16.29
CA ALA A 33 -7.16 -7.70 17.13
C ALA A 33 -5.67 -7.42 17.41
N GLY A 34 -5.26 -6.15 17.35
CA GLY A 34 -3.86 -5.77 17.51
C GLY A 34 -3.01 -5.96 16.25
N TRP A 35 -3.60 -6.36 15.12
CA TRP A 35 -2.85 -6.58 13.89
C TRP A 35 -2.29 -5.28 13.32
N SER A 36 -1.04 -5.34 12.86
CA SER A 36 -0.45 -4.28 12.05
C SER A 36 0.24 -4.86 10.83
N GLY A 37 -0.07 -4.27 9.69
CA GLY A 37 0.43 -4.72 8.40
C GLY A 37 -0.05 -3.80 7.29
N ARG A 38 0.11 -4.28 6.06
CA ARG A 38 -0.16 -3.50 4.86
C ARG A 38 -0.78 -4.39 3.80
N PHE A 39 -1.68 -3.81 3.01
CA PHE A 39 -2.19 -4.39 1.79
C PHE A 39 -1.63 -3.66 0.57
N TRP A 40 -1.53 -4.36 -0.55
CA TRP A 40 -1.20 -3.77 -1.85
C TRP A 40 -1.86 -4.59 -2.97
N ALA A 41 -1.75 -4.10 -4.20
CA ALA A 41 -2.26 -4.83 -5.34
C ALA A 41 -1.22 -4.95 -6.46
N ARG A 42 -1.18 -6.13 -7.08
CA ARG A 42 -0.31 -6.43 -8.22
C ARG A 42 -1.09 -6.30 -9.53
N THR A 43 -0.42 -5.83 -10.57
CA THR A 43 -0.99 -5.68 -11.92
C THR A 43 -0.07 -6.29 -12.98
N GLY A 44 -0.64 -6.62 -14.14
CA GLY A 44 0.11 -7.24 -15.25
C GLY A 44 0.69 -8.60 -14.87
N CYS A 45 -0.08 -9.41 -14.14
CA CYS A 45 0.36 -10.71 -13.65
C CYS A 45 0.20 -11.79 -14.71
N THR A 46 1.28 -12.53 -14.95
CA THR A 46 1.32 -13.66 -15.89
C THR A 46 1.99 -14.86 -15.24
N THR A 47 1.52 -16.06 -15.58
CA THR A 47 2.16 -17.31 -15.18
C THR A 47 3.05 -17.79 -16.31
N ASP A 48 4.34 -17.99 -16.04
CA ASP A 48 5.27 -18.53 -17.03
C ASP A 48 5.07 -20.03 -17.27
N SER A 49 5.81 -20.60 -18.22
CA SER A 49 5.72 -22.03 -18.58
C SER A 49 6.13 -22.97 -17.45
N SER A 50 6.79 -22.47 -16.39
CA SER A 50 7.15 -23.24 -15.20
C SER A 50 6.08 -23.18 -14.11
N GLY A 51 4.96 -22.49 -14.36
CA GLY A 51 3.89 -22.29 -13.39
C GLY A 51 4.19 -21.19 -12.37
N ARG A 52 5.24 -20.38 -12.58
CA ARG A 52 5.58 -19.28 -11.68
C ARG A 52 4.85 -18.01 -12.09
N LEU A 53 4.17 -17.40 -11.13
CA LEU A 53 3.53 -16.12 -11.31
C LEU A 53 4.55 -14.98 -11.20
N LYS A 54 4.48 -14.04 -12.14
CA LYS A 54 5.23 -12.78 -12.11
C LYS A 54 4.30 -11.63 -12.50
N CYS A 55 4.37 -10.54 -11.75
CA CYS A 55 3.60 -9.31 -12.01
C CYS A 55 4.49 -8.16 -12.51
N ALA A 56 3.91 -7.27 -13.31
CA ALA A 56 4.59 -6.10 -13.84
C ALA A 56 4.79 -5.01 -12.77
N THR A 57 3.85 -4.89 -11.83
CA THR A 57 3.95 -3.96 -10.70
C THR A 57 3.68 -4.66 -9.36
N ALA A 58 4.33 -4.16 -8.30
CA ALA A 58 4.18 -4.61 -6.92
C ALA A 58 4.35 -6.12 -6.66
N ASP A 59 5.06 -6.83 -7.55
CA ASP A 59 5.34 -8.26 -7.41
C ASP A 59 6.05 -8.55 -6.09
N CYS A 60 5.74 -9.66 -5.42
CA CYS A 60 6.39 -10.04 -4.16
C CYS A 60 7.41 -11.18 -4.33
N ALA A 61 7.73 -11.55 -5.58
CA ALA A 61 8.70 -12.57 -5.96
C ALA A 61 8.49 -13.97 -5.37
N SER A 62 7.33 -14.27 -4.78
CA SER A 62 7.01 -15.62 -4.29
C SER A 62 6.87 -16.65 -5.42
N GLY A 63 6.63 -16.18 -6.65
CA GLY A 63 6.30 -17.03 -7.79
C GLY A 63 4.88 -17.61 -7.72
N ARG A 64 4.04 -17.14 -6.80
CA ARG A 64 2.70 -17.66 -6.51
C ARG A 64 1.69 -16.52 -6.32
N VAL A 65 0.40 -16.88 -6.32
CA VAL A 65 -0.66 -15.95 -5.90
C VAL A 65 -0.49 -15.57 -4.43
N GLU A 66 -0.10 -16.47 -3.53
CA GLU A 66 0.19 -16.09 -2.15
C GLU A 66 1.60 -15.47 -2.02
N CYS A 67 1.74 -14.33 -1.33
CA CYS A 67 3.06 -13.75 -1.05
C CYS A 67 3.81 -14.42 0.11
N ASN A 68 3.15 -15.21 0.95
CA ASN A 68 3.75 -15.97 2.05
C ASN A 68 4.65 -15.12 2.97
N GLY A 69 4.23 -13.88 3.23
CA GLY A 69 4.96 -12.90 4.06
C GLY A 69 6.01 -12.07 3.34
N ALA A 70 6.26 -12.30 2.05
CA ALA A 70 7.03 -11.38 1.24
C ALA A 70 6.25 -10.07 1.04
N GLY A 71 6.95 -8.93 1.12
CA GLY A 71 6.37 -7.64 0.77
C GLY A 71 6.38 -7.37 -0.73
N ALA A 72 5.64 -6.35 -1.17
CA ALA A 72 5.74 -5.83 -2.52
C ALA A 72 7.17 -5.37 -2.85
N ILE A 73 7.60 -5.59 -4.09
CA ILE A 73 8.72 -4.90 -4.70
C ILE A 73 8.22 -3.54 -5.21
N PRO A 74 8.71 -2.40 -4.67
CA PRO A 74 8.31 -1.09 -5.12
C PRO A 74 8.58 -0.85 -6.61
N PRO A 75 7.78 0.01 -7.30
CA PRO A 75 6.75 0.88 -6.73
C PRO A 75 5.40 0.19 -6.44
N ALA A 76 4.81 0.53 -5.29
CA ALA A 76 3.50 0.02 -4.87
C ALA A 76 2.74 1.05 -4.00
N THR A 77 1.48 1.30 -4.34
CA THR A 77 0.57 2.00 -3.44
C THR A 77 0.23 1.08 -2.25
N LEU A 78 0.44 1.54 -1.03
CA LEU A 78 0.19 0.75 0.18
C LEU A 78 -1.07 1.22 0.91
N LEU A 79 -1.82 0.28 1.48
CA LEU A 79 -2.87 0.54 2.46
C LEU A 79 -2.37 0.01 3.80
N GLU A 80 -1.95 0.90 4.70
CA GLU A 80 -1.30 0.55 5.95
C GLU A 80 -2.30 0.57 7.12
N PHE A 81 -2.16 -0.38 8.05
CA PHE A 81 -3.05 -0.53 9.20
C PHE A 81 -2.26 -0.82 10.48
N THR A 82 -2.71 -0.23 11.58
CA THR A 82 -2.38 -0.61 12.95
C THR A 82 -3.67 -0.63 13.75
N LEU A 83 -4.22 -1.82 13.97
CA LEU A 83 -5.47 -2.03 14.69
C LEU A 83 -5.21 -2.12 16.19
N ASN A 84 -6.08 -1.51 17.00
CA ASN A 84 -5.97 -1.49 18.46
C ASN A 84 -4.57 -1.05 18.95
N GLY A 85 -4.02 -0.01 18.32
CA GLY A 85 -2.71 0.55 18.61
C GLY A 85 -2.69 1.43 19.86
N ASN A 86 -2.05 2.60 19.77
CA ASN A 86 -1.88 3.50 20.91
C ASN A 86 -3.23 3.94 21.51
N GLY A 87 -3.46 3.62 22.79
CA GLY A 87 -4.71 3.91 23.49
C GLY A 87 -5.91 3.12 22.94
N GLY A 88 -5.68 1.96 22.31
CA GLY A 88 -6.71 1.12 21.72
C GLY A 88 -7.33 1.68 20.43
N GLN A 89 -6.66 2.65 19.79
CA GLN A 89 -7.12 3.28 18.56
C GLN A 89 -6.61 2.55 17.32
N ASP A 90 -7.45 2.50 16.29
CA ASP A 90 -7.04 2.07 14.96
C ASP A 90 -6.39 3.23 14.20
N PHE A 91 -5.29 2.94 13.51
CA PHE A 91 -4.61 3.86 12.61
C PHE A 91 -4.54 3.22 11.22
N TYR A 92 -4.77 4.01 10.19
CA TYR A 92 -4.68 3.54 8.81
C TYR A 92 -4.41 4.71 7.87
N ASP A 93 -3.70 4.44 6.79
CA ASP A 93 -3.37 5.44 5.77
C ASP A 93 -3.15 4.79 4.38
N VAL A 94 -3.27 5.61 3.34
CA VAL A 94 -2.82 5.23 2.00
C VAL A 94 -1.47 5.90 1.78
N SER A 95 -0.44 5.09 1.55
CA SER A 95 0.95 5.52 1.54
C SER A 95 1.56 5.36 0.16
N LEU A 96 2.26 6.42 -0.27
CA LEU A 96 3.07 6.44 -1.50
C LEU A 96 4.58 6.52 -1.18
N VAL A 97 4.98 6.18 0.05
CA VAL A 97 6.40 6.12 0.45
C VAL A 97 7.15 5.13 -0.45
N ASP A 98 6.52 4.01 -0.76
CA ASP A 98 7.01 2.97 -1.68
C ASP A 98 6.57 3.24 -3.14
N GLY A 99 6.12 4.46 -3.47
CA GLY A 99 5.67 4.83 -4.81
C GLY A 99 4.19 4.54 -5.07
N PHE A 100 3.82 4.52 -6.35
CA PHE A 100 2.44 4.35 -6.81
C PHE A 100 2.40 3.36 -7.96
N ASN A 101 1.40 2.47 -7.97
CA ASN A 101 1.06 1.69 -9.16
C ASN A 101 -0.42 1.80 -9.53
N LEU A 102 -1.29 1.97 -8.54
CA LEU A 102 -2.75 2.08 -8.72
C LEU A 102 -3.42 2.95 -7.65
N PRO A 103 -4.57 3.58 -7.97
CA PRO A 103 -5.39 4.29 -7.00
C PRO A 103 -5.95 3.36 -5.93
N ALA A 104 -6.01 3.83 -4.68
CA ALA A 104 -6.53 3.06 -3.55
C ALA A 104 -7.28 3.94 -2.55
N SER A 105 -8.14 3.30 -1.75
CA SER A 105 -8.84 3.97 -0.66
C SER A 105 -9.11 3.02 0.50
N ILE A 106 -9.15 3.58 1.70
CA ILE A 106 -9.62 2.91 2.92
C ILE A 106 -10.87 3.66 3.36
N THR A 107 -11.98 2.95 3.46
CA THR A 107 -13.24 3.50 3.96
C THR A 107 -13.70 2.67 5.16
N PRO A 108 -13.55 3.20 6.38
CA PRO A 108 -14.09 2.56 7.58
C PRO A 108 -15.61 2.41 7.47
N GLN A 109 -16.13 1.22 7.75
CA GLN A 109 -17.58 0.98 7.72
C GLN A 109 -18.29 1.39 9.02
N ARG A 110 -17.53 1.58 10.11
CA ARG A 110 -18.03 1.89 11.47
C ARG A 110 -17.06 2.84 12.19
N GLY A 111 -17.49 3.35 13.35
CA GLY A 111 -16.61 4.08 14.28
C GLY A 111 -16.43 5.58 14.02
N GLY A 112 -17.18 6.19 13.10
CA GLY A 112 -17.11 7.64 12.83
C GLY A 112 -15.78 8.10 12.21
N CYS A 113 -14.96 7.14 11.76
CA CYS A 113 -13.64 7.34 11.19
C CYS A 113 -13.71 7.86 9.74
N SER A 114 -12.75 8.72 9.34
CA SER A 114 -12.72 9.33 8.00
C SER A 114 -12.05 8.42 6.97
N SER A 115 -12.56 8.40 5.73
CA SER A 115 -11.87 7.72 4.64
C SER A 115 -10.55 8.39 4.28
N THR A 116 -9.57 7.60 3.85
CA THR A 116 -8.31 8.06 3.25
C THR A 116 -8.19 7.50 1.85
N THR A 117 -7.68 8.31 0.91
CA THR A 117 -7.70 7.94 -0.50
C THR A 117 -6.60 8.58 -1.33
N CYS A 118 -6.06 7.80 -2.26
CA CYS A 118 -5.31 8.26 -3.41
C CYS A 118 -6.11 7.91 -4.68
N GLN A 119 -6.96 8.84 -5.13
CA GLN A 119 -7.87 8.60 -6.27
C GLN A 119 -7.25 8.93 -7.63
N ARG A 120 -6.29 9.86 -7.67
CA ARG A 120 -5.69 10.32 -8.92
C ARG A 120 -4.72 9.26 -9.46
N ASN A 121 -4.76 9.04 -10.77
CA ASN A 121 -3.76 8.23 -11.44
C ASN A 121 -2.42 8.97 -11.50
N VAL A 122 -1.52 8.72 -10.53
CA VAL A 122 -0.20 9.36 -10.45
C VAL A 122 0.67 9.00 -11.67
N ASN A 123 0.45 7.85 -12.31
CA ASN A 123 1.18 7.46 -13.52
C ASN A 123 1.02 8.48 -14.66
N SER A 124 -0.12 9.18 -14.73
CA SER A 124 -0.40 10.18 -15.78
C SER A 124 0.44 11.45 -15.69
N VAL A 125 1.00 11.73 -14.51
CA VAL A 125 1.83 12.92 -14.23
C VAL A 125 3.21 12.54 -13.69
N CYS A 126 3.58 11.26 -13.79
CA CYS A 126 4.82 10.75 -13.25
C CYS A 126 6.01 11.31 -14.04
N PRO A 127 6.98 12.00 -13.39
CA PRO A 127 8.19 12.46 -14.05
C PRO A 127 8.97 11.31 -14.69
N GLN A 128 9.70 11.60 -15.78
CA GLN A 128 10.44 10.58 -16.51
C GLN A 128 11.41 9.80 -15.61
N ASP A 129 12.12 10.49 -14.72
CA ASP A 129 13.12 9.90 -13.82
C ASP A 129 12.52 8.98 -12.74
N LEU A 130 11.20 9.05 -12.52
CA LEU A 130 10.46 8.21 -11.59
C LEU A 130 9.61 7.15 -12.29
N SER A 131 9.43 7.25 -13.60
CA SER A 131 8.50 6.40 -14.35
C SER A 131 9.00 4.96 -14.50
N VAL A 132 8.11 4.01 -14.26
CA VAL A 132 8.27 2.60 -14.65
C VAL A 132 7.36 2.35 -15.83
N ARG A 133 7.92 1.83 -16.93
CA ARG A 133 7.21 1.64 -18.19
C ARG A 133 7.09 0.17 -18.55
N ASP A 134 5.97 -0.18 -19.18
CA ASP A 134 5.79 -1.49 -19.80
C ASP A 134 6.53 -1.59 -21.15
N ALA A 135 6.42 -2.75 -21.81
CA ALA A 135 7.01 -2.99 -23.12
C ALA A 135 6.41 -2.10 -24.23
N GLY A 136 5.19 -1.60 -24.05
CA GLY A 136 4.53 -0.65 -24.95
C GLY A 136 4.96 0.81 -24.72
N GLY A 137 5.78 1.07 -23.69
CA GLY A 137 6.23 2.40 -23.31
C GLY A 137 5.24 3.18 -22.43
N SER A 138 4.12 2.60 -22.02
CA SER A 138 3.16 3.25 -21.12
C SER A 138 3.69 3.26 -19.69
N VAL A 139 3.47 4.36 -18.95
CA VAL A 139 3.84 4.43 -17.53
C VAL A 139 2.84 3.59 -16.73
N ILE A 140 3.32 2.49 -16.14
CA ILE A 140 2.51 1.54 -15.37
C ILE A 140 2.68 1.69 -13.86
N ALA A 141 3.74 2.36 -13.43
CA ALA A 141 3.95 2.73 -12.04
C ALA A 141 4.90 3.93 -11.91
N CYS A 142 4.90 4.57 -10.75
CA CYS A 142 5.72 5.74 -10.44
C CYS A 142 6.49 5.51 -9.14
N LYS A 143 7.81 5.55 -9.20
CA LYS A 143 8.67 5.45 -8.02
C LYS A 143 8.51 6.66 -7.12
N SER A 144 8.67 6.47 -5.82
CA SER A 144 8.96 7.59 -4.93
C SER A 144 10.40 8.08 -5.17
N ALA A 145 10.70 9.29 -4.70
CA ALA A 145 12.07 9.80 -4.76
C ALA A 145 13.04 8.96 -3.91
N CYS A 146 12.57 8.36 -2.82
CA CYS A 146 13.39 7.44 -2.03
C CYS A 146 13.77 6.21 -2.87
N GLU A 147 12.80 5.59 -3.52
CA GLU A 147 13.02 4.40 -4.35
C GLU A 147 13.91 4.69 -5.58
N ALA A 148 13.75 5.87 -6.19
CA ALA A 148 14.53 6.25 -7.36
C ALA A 148 15.97 6.64 -7.01
N PHE A 149 16.16 7.48 -5.99
CA PHE A 149 17.45 8.14 -5.74
C PHE A 149 18.22 7.58 -4.54
N ARG A 150 17.53 6.91 -3.61
CA ARG A 150 18.10 6.31 -2.38
C ARG A 150 18.90 7.30 -1.53
N GLN A 151 18.57 8.60 -1.59
CA GLN A 151 19.28 9.63 -0.85
C GLN A 151 18.60 9.88 0.52
N PRO A 152 19.37 10.15 1.58
CA PRO A 152 18.82 10.29 2.94
C PRO A 152 17.68 11.29 3.08
N GLN A 153 17.73 12.40 2.34
CA GLN A 153 16.70 13.45 2.35
C GLN A 153 15.39 13.04 1.66
N TYR A 154 15.41 12.05 0.77
CA TYR A 154 14.20 11.51 0.16
C TYR A 154 13.63 10.33 0.96
N CYS A 155 14.50 9.59 1.65
CA CYS A 155 14.13 8.44 2.47
C CYS A 155 13.92 8.78 3.95
N CYS A 156 14.12 10.04 4.35
CA CYS A 156 14.10 10.50 5.73
C CYS A 156 14.93 9.63 6.69
N THR A 157 16.20 9.41 6.34
CA THR A 157 17.13 8.61 7.15
C THR A 157 18.36 9.41 7.58
N GLY A 158 19.13 8.88 8.54
CA GLY A 158 20.34 9.54 9.03
C GLY A 158 20.02 10.91 9.64
N SER A 159 20.69 11.96 9.14
CA SER A 159 20.44 13.35 9.58
C SER A 159 19.04 13.88 9.22
N PHE A 160 18.33 13.19 8.33
CA PHE A 160 16.98 13.54 7.87
C PHE A 160 15.91 12.66 8.55
N ASN A 161 16.17 12.07 9.72
CA ASN A 161 15.26 11.11 10.37
C ASN A 161 14.16 11.75 11.23
N THR A 162 13.98 13.06 11.19
CA THR A 162 12.92 13.76 11.92
C THR A 162 12.05 14.56 10.95
N PRO A 163 10.78 14.85 11.29
CA PRO A 163 9.95 15.72 10.47
C PRO A 163 10.56 17.10 10.21
N ALA A 164 11.30 17.64 11.18
CA ALA A 164 11.97 18.93 11.05
C ALA A 164 13.16 18.88 10.08
N THR A 165 13.85 17.74 10.02
CA THR A 165 15.01 17.56 9.15
C THR A 165 14.69 16.90 7.82
N CYS A 166 13.47 16.41 7.59
CA CYS A 166 12.98 15.85 6.31
C CYS A 166 11.75 16.62 5.79
N PRO A 167 11.92 17.87 5.32
CA PRO A 167 10.81 18.63 4.78
C PRO A 167 10.33 18.06 3.42
N PRO A 168 9.09 18.36 3.00
CA PRO A 168 8.61 18.00 1.66
C PRO A 168 9.50 18.54 0.53
N THR A 169 9.73 17.70 -0.48
CA THR A 169 10.51 17.99 -1.68
C THR A 169 9.58 18.23 -2.88
N ASP A 170 10.11 18.62 -4.04
CA ASP A 170 9.29 18.76 -5.26
C ASP A 170 8.60 17.45 -5.65
N TYR A 171 9.26 16.31 -5.40
CA TYR A 171 8.70 14.99 -5.64
C TYR A 171 7.57 14.63 -4.66
N SER A 172 7.68 15.01 -3.38
CA SER A 172 6.64 14.72 -2.37
C SER A 172 5.58 15.83 -2.25
N ARG A 173 5.74 16.96 -2.93
CA ARG A 173 4.69 17.99 -3.07
C ARG A 173 3.57 17.54 -4.03
N GLY A 174 3.93 16.89 -5.14
CA GLY A 174 2.97 16.36 -6.12
C GLY A 174 2.24 15.09 -5.65
N SER A 175 2.92 14.26 -4.86
CA SER A 175 2.34 13.11 -4.17
C SER A 175 1.70 13.59 -2.86
N LEU A 176 0.45 14.03 -2.94
CA LEU A 176 -0.40 14.44 -1.81
C LEU A 176 0.02 13.79 -0.48
N LYS A 177 0.74 14.57 0.32
CA LYS A 177 1.16 14.27 1.70
C LYS A 177 1.85 12.91 1.87
N MET A 178 3.14 12.97 2.21
CA MET A 178 3.69 12.12 3.26
C MET A 178 2.82 12.35 4.51
N LEU A 179 1.65 11.71 4.54
CA LEU A 179 0.62 11.95 5.53
C LEU A 179 1.05 11.19 6.78
N VAL A 180 2.00 11.76 7.51
CA VAL A 180 2.08 11.54 8.96
C VAL A 180 0.89 12.28 9.59
N LEU A 181 -0.34 11.92 9.24
CA LEU A 181 -1.52 12.32 9.99
C LEU A 181 -1.85 11.17 10.94
N LYS A 182 -0.93 10.98 11.90
CA LYS A 182 -1.36 10.52 13.22
C LYS A 182 -2.26 11.63 13.75
N LEU A 183 -3.57 11.39 13.88
CA LEU A 183 -4.45 11.89 14.96
C LEU A 183 -5.96 11.61 14.68
N ILE A 184 -6.52 10.72 15.52
CA ILE A 184 -7.78 10.75 16.30
C ILE A 184 -9.15 10.84 15.60
N VAL A 185 -10.08 9.92 15.97
CA VAL A 185 -11.44 10.26 16.46
C VAL A 185 -11.80 9.41 17.70
N THR A 186 -12.68 9.99 18.52
CA THR A 186 -12.85 9.98 19.98
C THR A 186 -13.55 8.80 20.63
N HIS A 187 -13.24 8.63 21.92
CA HIS A 187 -13.92 7.79 22.91
C HIS A 187 -15.43 7.64 22.70
N THR A 188 -15.93 6.41 22.51
CA THR A 188 -17.08 5.87 23.24
C THR A 188 -17.23 4.35 23.03
N MET A 189 -17.00 3.61 24.11
CA MET A 189 -17.70 2.40 24.59
C MET A 189 -18.02 1.24 23.64
N ILE A 190 -17.35 0.11 23.89
CA ILE A 190 -17.92 -1.25 24.08
C ILE A 190 -19.07 -1.65 23.14
N ALA A 191 -18.79 -2.52 22.15
CA ALA A 191 -19.42 -3.84 21.99
C ALA A 191 -19.23 -4.42 20.56
N LEU A 192 -19.00 -5.73 20.51
CA LEU A 192 -18.95 -6.62 19.33
C LEU A 192 -17.70 -6.54 18.45
N VAL A 193 -16.65 -7.20 18.95
CA VAL A 193 -15.71 -7.99 18.15
C VAL A 193 -16.54 -8.99 17.34
N HIS A 194 -16.77 -8.72 16.06
CA HIS A 194 -16.87 -9.68 14.95
C HIS A 194 -17.21 -8.90 13.66
N LEU A 195 -16.41 -9.14 12.63
CA LEU A 195 -16.56 -8.63 11.26
C LEU A 195 -16.11 -7.18 11.02
N LEU A 196 -14.79 -6.97 10.99
CA LEU A 196 -14.23 -5.86 10.23
C LEU A 196 -14.24 -6.29 8.75
N VAL A 197 -15.37 -6.08 8.05
CA VAL A 197 -15.38 -6.21 6.59
C VAL A 197 -14.65 -4.99 6.03
N LEU A 198 -13.34 -5.11 5.90
CA LEU A 198 -12.55 -4.08 5.26
C LEU A 198 -12.77 -4.19 3.74
N LEU A 199 -13.74 -3.45 3.19
CA LEU A 199 -13.81 -3.23 1.75
C LEU A 199 -12.68 -2.26 1.37
N ALA A 200 -11.50 -2.80 1.08
CA ALA A 200 -10.50 -2.09 0.29
C ALA A 200 -11.05 -1.99 -1.14
N VAL A 201 -11.74 -0.89 -1.47
CA VAL A 201 -12.20 -0.65 -2.83
C VAL A 201 -11.01 -0.13 -3.62
N ILE A 202 -10.36 -1.04 -4.34
CA ILE A 202 -9.40 -0.70 -5.38
C ILE A 202 -10.19 -0.45 -6.66
N THR A 203 -10.41 0.82 -6.97
CA THR A 203 -11.11 1.20 -8.20
C THR A 203 -10.12 1.26 -9.36
N SER A 204 -10.30 0.37 -10.34
CA SER A 204 -9.64 0.53 -11.64
C SER A 204 -10.27 1.72 -12.36
N SER A 205 -9.65 2.90 -12.23
CA SER A 205 -10.15 4.15 -12.82
C SER A 205 -9.42 4.49 -14.11
N HIS A 206 -9.49 3.62 -15.12
CA HIS A 206 -9.70 3.96 -16.54
C HIS A 206 -9.55 2.73 -17.44
N SER A 207 -10.31 2.78 -18.52
CA SER A 207 -10.32 1.93 -19.72
C SER A 207 -8.94 1.72 -20.38
N ALA A 208 -8.08 0.91 -19.76
CA ALA A 208 -6.98 0.24 -20.45
C ALA A 208 -7.46 -1.18 -20.86
N PRO A 209 -7.31 -1.60 -22.12
CA PRO A 209 -7.83 -2.88 -22.59
C PRO A 209 -6.85 -3.98 -22.18
N GLU A 210 -6.77 -4.33 -20.90
CA GLU A 210 -6.08 -5.57 -20.49
C GLU A 210 -6.93 -6.39 -19.53
N LYS A 211 -7.32 -7.56 -20.04
CA LYS A 211 -8.11 -8.62 -19.42
C LYS A 211 -7.33 -9.29 -18.29
N GLY A 212 -7.02 -8.57 -17.22
CA GLY A 212 -6.27 -9.08 -16.08
C GLY A 212 -7.06 -8.97 -14.79
N ASN A 213 -7.13 -10.07 -14.03
CA ASN A 213 -7.54 -10.00 -12.63
C ASN A 213 -6.46 -9.25 -11.83
N LEU A 214 -6.86 -8.44 -10.84
CA LEU A 214 -5.94 -7.88 -9.85
C LEU A 214 -5.52 -8.98 -8.88
N LEU A 215 -4.34 -8.90 -8.30
CA LEU A 215 -4.01 -9.73 -7.14
C LEU A 215 -3.85 -8.83 -5.92
N LEU A 216 -4.65 -9.09 -4.89
CA LEU A 216 -4.65 -8.36 -3.63
C LEU A 216 -4.00 -9.21 -2.54
N GLU A 217 -3.08 -8.59 -1.81
CA GLU A 217 -2.38 -9.18 -0.68
C GLU A 217 -2.76 -8.44 0.59
#